data_AF-A0A5D2UDR3-F1
#
_entry.id   AF-A0A5D2UDR3-F1
#
_cell.length_a   1.000
_cell.length_b   1.000
_cell.length_c   1.000
_cell.angle_alpha   90.00
_cell.angle_beta   90.00
_cell.angle_gamma   90.00
#
_symmetry.space_group_name_H-M   'P 1'
#
loop_
_entity.id
_entity.type
_entity.pdbx_description
1 polymer ?
#
loop_
_entity_poly.entity_id
_entity_poly.type
_entity_poly.pdbx_seq_one_letter_code
_entity_poly.pdbx_strand_id
1 'polypeptide(L)'
;MAEISEAPDSDSSKLLGSDSKAPQRPDSEPEFDPKLMRKTKPGLKRLFLTFSVLFSFLLGFPFLWKSVEIYRSPLPFREIDSLSTQLRSDTLLFPLHFHALFVGFDSDPDRLRWSILSEITKLTSQNPKCSDNYTLSVTVDLGSRCLRGPTSSPHSSSYQCGSVTGDDFVQNDDVVVDERLASVFGGKNNEYSMAVVKGVSERAVVGKYRHAWMVVGDGSDVEMAVVKVAEVLIKVFINGGREEGLIRNEFMPVGADGKIVLSFNLLNADPHDWVYDWDFEKIDDTLLTPMIEALGPVANISVESQVLYHTPKASFSYWNQKLESYVFSTKDLPFFVNSNEWHLDTSIAAGGRSKILQFAVYVPSAKECPLLLQLPNGEISKTNGFISPMWGGVIVWNPQGCLKDSEFKPSAKNIIPIQDLENMFEVFIGQFRQLFGFKSLNVYTGASGDWNLLPSERGFTEWELDVLSRQHTCFNLHSCATTLGSLSRLVQSLPRMIIKDEIGKQVKLSLEAAKLALSNASSGVYEFSAASSSQARSLAEDAFFHPSIMSVSYYSFEHCFAVYSPFFLPVSMHVVLAALRELRRYKQEKAKYLAWKAKANTAT
;
A
#
# COMPACT_ATOMS: atom_id res chain seq x y z
N MET A 1 68.65 -11.04 1.83
CA MET A 1 70.06 -10.85 1.42
C MET A 1 70.57 -9.63 2.17
N ALA A 2 71.30 -9.87 3.25
CA ALA A 2 72.25 -8.98 3.96
C ALA A 2 72.50 -9.60 5.35
N GLU A 3 73.65 -10.27 5.45
CA GLU A 3 74.32 -10.68 6.69
C GLU A 3 75.00 -9.49 7.39
N ILE A 4 75.50 -9.73 8.61
CA ILE A 4 76.80 -9.33 9.21
C ILE A 4 76.56 -9.28 10.75
N SER A 5 76.95 -10.29 11.56
CA SER A 5 78.29 -10.59 12.15
C SER A 5 78.95 -9.38 12.84
N GLU A 6 79.80 -9.42 13.88
CA GLU A 6 80.36 -10.35 14.88
C GLU A 6 81.03 -9.42 15.95
N ALA A 7 80.91 -9.67 17.26
CA ALA A 7 82.00 -10.01 18.24
C ALA A 7 83.07 -8.88 18.51
N PRO A 8 84.07 -8.98 19.43
CA PRO A 8 84.36 -9.95 20.50
C PRO A 8 84.92 -9.35 21.85
N ASP A 9 85.05 -10.25 22.84
CA ASP A 9 86.11 -10.54 23.84
C ASP A 9 86.98 -9.51 24.60
N SER A 10 87.18 -9.79 25.90
CA SER A 10 88.47 -10.20 26.53
C SER A 10 88.32 -10.26 28.07
N ASP A 11 88.53 -11.43 28.72
CA ASP A 11 89.77 -11.93 29.36
C ASP A 11 90.28 -11.06 30.54
N SER A 12 90.82 -11.52 31.68
CA SER A 12 91.32 -12.81 32.19
C SER A 12 91.72 -12.61 33.68
N SER A 13 91.71 -13.62 34.58
CA SER A 13 92.88 -14.21 35.30
C SER A 13 92.61 -14.29 36.83
N LYS A 14 92.58 -15.47 37.49
CA LYS A 14 93.64 -16.26 38.21
C LYS A 14 94.24 -15.52 39.44
N LEU A 15 94.48 -16.06 40.66
CA LEU A 15 94.89 -17.38 41.20
C LEU A 15 94.91 -17.37 42.78
N LEU A 16 94.85 -18.57 43.42
CA LEU A 16 95.46 -19.05 44.72
C LEU A 16 95.14 -18.31 46.07
N GLY A 17 95.00 -18.91 47.28
CA GLY A 17 95.14 -20.27 47.84
C GLY A 17 95.36 -20.26 49.39
N SER A 18 94.82 -21.26 50.12
CA SER A 18 95.05 -21.69 51.54
C SER A 18 94.55 -20.77 52.70
N ASP A 19 94.15 -21.22 53.91
CA ASP A 19 94.32 -22.49 54.63
C ASP A 19 93.39 -22.57 55.88
N SER A 20 93.35 -23.75 56.54
CA SER A 20 93.04 -24.03 57.97
C SER A 20 91.71 -24.72 58.43
N LYS A 21 91.87 -26.04 58.67
CA LYS A 21 91.41 -26.96 59.75
C LYS A 21 90.02 -26.86 60.44
N ALA A 22 89.39 -28.04 60.50
CA ALA A 22 88.16 -28.45 61.21
C ALA A 22 88.30 -28.52 62.76
N PRO A 23 87.25 -28.79 63.58
CA PRO A 23 86.65 -30.15 63.65
C PRO A 23 85.14 -30.29 64.06
N GLN A 24 84.64 -31.54 63.90
CA GLN A 24 83.56 -32.25 64.62
C GLN A 24 82.07 -32.22 64.15
N ARG A 25 81.57 -33.43 63.83
CA ARG A 25 80.17 -33.94 63.71
C ARG A 25 79.69 -34.46 65.10
N PRO A 26 78.44 -34.98 65.31
CA PRO A 26 77.29 -35.20 64.41
C PRO A 26 75.92 -34.74 65.01
N ASP A 27 74.83 -34.77 64.22
CA ASP A 27 73.60 -35.52 64.58
C ASP A 27 72.53 -35.39 63.47
N SER A 28 71.75 -36.45 63.35
CA SER A 28 70.86 -36.85 62.26
C SER A 28 69.69 -35.89 61.95
N GLU A 29 69.63 -35.35 60.72
CA GLU A 29 68.38 -34.85 60.14
C GLU A 29 67.77 -35.92 59.19
N PRO A 30 66.43 -36.09 59.17
CA PRO A 30 65.78 -37.01 58.25
C PRO A 30 66.01 -36.55 56.81
N GLU A 31 66.32 -37.51 55.93
CA GLU A 31 66.59 -37.32 54.50
C GLU A 31 65.53 -36.38 53.86
N PHE A 32 65.92 -35.12 53.65
CA PHE A 32 65.11 -34.09 53.03
C PHE A 32 65.34 -34.16 51.53
N ASP A 33 64.40 -34.76 50.78
CA ASP A 33 64.46 -34.75 49.33
C ASP A 33 63.85 -33.45 48.79
N PRO A 34 64.66 -32.51 48.24
CA PRO A 34 64.18 -31.25 47.70
C PRO A 34 63.26 -31.42 46.47
N LYS A 35 63.24 -32.59 45.82
CA LYS A 35 62.30 -32.88 44.73
C LYS A 35 60.88 -33.16 45.24
N LEU A 36 60.76 -33.74 46.42
CA LEU A 36 59.49 -34.22 47.00
C LEU A 36 58.94 -33.35 48.14
N MET A 37 59.77 -32.54 48.81
CA MET A 37 59.40 -31.81 50.03
C MET A 37 59.83 -30.34 50.01
N ARG A 38 59.01 -29.47 50.62
CA ARG A 38 59.30 -28.04 50.75
C ARG A 38 59.01 -27.54 52.16
N LYS A 39 60.01 -26.92 52.80
CA LYS A 39 59.90 -26.38 54.19
C LYS A 39 59.07 -25.07 54.28
N THR A 40 58.95 -24.31 53.19
CA THR A 40 58.27 -22.99 53.15
C THR A 40 56.88 -23.06 52.52
N LYS A 41 55.90 -22.34 53.09
CA LYS A 41 54.54 -22.23 52.52
C LYS A 41 54.61 -21.56 51.13
N PRO A 42 53.92 -22.08 50.09
CA PRO A 42 53.91 -21.44 48.78
C PRO A 42 53.28 -20.04 48.85
N GLY A 43 53.97 -19.06 48.28
CA GLY A 43 53.52 -17.66 48.29
C GLY A 43 52.28 -17.45 47.41
N LEU A 44 51.28 -16.73 47.93
CA LEU A 44 50.02 -16.44 47.23
C LEU A 44 50.12 -15.31 46.21
N LYS A 45 51.17 -14.48 46.26
CA LYS A 45 51.31 -13.26 45.45
C LYS A 45 51.24 -13.53 43.94
N ARG A 46 51.94 -14.57 43.46
CA ARG A 46 51.99 -14.92 42.04
C ARG A 46 50.67 -15.52 41.55
N LEU A 47 50.04 -16.38 42.37
CA LEU A 47 48.71 -16.92 42.10
C LEU A 47 47.69 -15.77 42.00
N PHE A 48 47.68 -14.88 42.99
CA PHE A 48 46.78 -13.72 43.01
C PHE A 48 46.97 -12.81 41.79
N LEU A 49 48.22 -12.51 41.40
CA LEU A 49 48.51 -11.71 40.21
C LEU A 49 47.99 -12.37 38.92
N THR A 50 48.25 -13.66 38.71
CA THR A 50 47.78 -14.39 37.52
C THR A 50 46.26 -14.49 37.46
N PHE A 51 45.61 -14.70 38.60
CA PHE A 51 44.15 -14.73 38.69
C PHE A 51 43.53 -13.34 38.52
N SER A 52 44.18 -12.28 39.02
CA SER A 52 43.74 -10.91 38.79
C SER A 52 43.73 -10.56 37.31
N VAL A 53 44.77 -10.96 36.55
CA VAL A 53 44.83 -10.75 35.09
C VAL A 53 43.74 -11.55 34.37
N LEU A 54 43.54 -12.82 34.74
CA LEU A 54 42.46 -13.64 34.18
C LEU A 54 41.08 -13.04 34.49
N PHE A 55 40.87 -12.56 35.71
CA PHE A 55 39.63 -11.94 36.15
C PHE A 55 39.34 -10.64 35.40
N SER A 56 40.34 -9.78 35.20
CA SER A 56 40.20 -8.59 34.35
C SER A 56 39.84 -8.94 32.90
N PHE A 57 40.40 -10.02 32.36
CA PHE A 57 40.07 -10.50 31.01
C PHE A 57 38.63 -11.01 30.92
N LEU A 58 38.17 -11.76 31.94
CA LEU A 58 36.80 -12.25 32.03
C LEU A 58 35.78 -11.13 32.20
N LEU A 59 36.13 -10.06 32.93
CA LEU A 59 35.31 -8.85 33.04
C LEU A 59 35.28 -8.02 31.76
N GLY A 60 36.37 -8.02 30.98
CA GLY A 60 36.45 -7.32 29.70
C GLY A 60 35.59 -7.93 28.60
N PHE A 61 35.34 -9.24 28.65
CA PHE A 61 34.55 -9.94 27.62
C PHE A 61 33.09 -9.45 27.53
N PRO A 62 32.31 -9.33 28.63
CA PRO A 62 30.99 -8.71 28.60
C PRO A 62 30.98 -7.28 28.07
N PHE A 63 32.00 -6.48 28.39
CA PHE A 63 32.12 -5.11 27.90
C PHE A 63 32.37 -5.08 26.40
N LEU A 64 33.29 -5.92 25.91
CA LEU A 64 33.55 -6.08 24.48
C LEU A 64 32.29 -6.56 23.74
N TRP A 65 31.61 -7.56 24.28
CA TRP A 65 30.35 -8.06 23.72
C TRP A 65 29.29 -6.97 23.64
N LYS A 66 29.15 -6.14 24.69
CA LYS A 66 28.21 -5.02 24.71
C LYS A 66 28.61 -3.90 23.74
N SER A 67 29.91 -3.65 23.56
CA SER A 67 30.42 -2.63 22.64
C SER A 67 30.20 -2.96 21.15
N VAL A 68 30.03 -4.25 20.82
CA VAL A 68 29.75 -4.73 19.47
C VAL A 68 28.24 -4.93 19.23
N GLU A 69 27.41 -4.74 20.26
CA GLU A 69 25.97 -4.81 20.13
C GLU A 69 25.45 -3.58 19.36
N ILE A 70 24.75 -3.85 18.26
CA ILE A 70 24.15 -2.81 17.43
C ILE A 70 22.85 -2.36 18.11
N TYR A 71 22.75 -1.05 18.40
CA TYR A 71 21.50 -0.47 18.88
C TYR A 71 20.39 -0.64 17.82
N ARG A 72 19.20 -1.01 18.31
CA ARG A 72 18.01 -1.25 17.48
C ARG A 72 16.81 -0.61 18.15
N SER A 73 16.06 0.16 17.37
CA SER A 73 14.76 0.61 17.83
C SER A 73 13.85 -0.61 18.05
N PRO A 74 13.18 -0.73 19.21
CA PRO A 74 12.28 -1.84 19.48
C PRO A 74 11.03 -1.72 18.60
N LEU A 75 10.73 -2.77 17.83
CA LEU A 75 9.50 -2.84 17.05
C LEU A 75 8.40 -3.57 17.83
N PRO A 76 7.13 -3.09 17.73
CA PRO A 76 6.00 -3.69 18.43
C PRO A 76 5.51 -4.98 17.73
N PHE A 77 6.32 -6.04 17.73
CA PHE A 77 6.03 -7.29 17.00
C PHE A 77 4.67 -7.90 17.35
N ARG A 78 4.29 -7.88 18.64
CA ARG A 78 2.99 -8.40 19.09
C ARG A 78 1.81 -7.63 18.49
N GLU A 79 1.92 -6.33 18.33
CA GLU A 79 0.86 -5.51 17.74
C GLU A 79 0.76 -5.72 16.23
N ILE A 80 1.89 -5.89 15.55
CA ILE A 80 1.93 -6.25 14.13
C ILE A 80 1.24 -7.60 13.89
N ASP A 81 1.57 -8.61 14.71
CA ASP A 81 0.94 -9.93 14.61
C ASP A 81 -0.54 -9.87 14.98
N SER A 82 -0.93 -9.07 15.98
CA SER A 82 -2.33 -8.83 16.35
C SER A 82 -3.13 -8.19 15.20
N LEU A 83 -2.59 -7.19 14.51
CA LEU A 83 -3.26 -6.56 13.37
C LEU A 83 -3.42 -7.55 12.20
N SER A 84 -2.36 -8.31 11.90
CA SER A 84 -2.37 -9.30 10.83
C SER A 84 -3.34 -10.45 11.11
N THR A 85 -3.43 -10.91 12.36
CA THR A 85 -4.39 -11.93 12.77
C THR A 85 -5.81 -11.40 12.72
N GLN A 86 -6.08 -10.20 13.25
CA GLN A 86 -7.40 -9.56 13.18
C GLN A 86 -7.91 -9.43 11.75
N LEU A 87 -7.08 -8.95 10.81
CA LEU A 87 -7.46 -8.80 9.40
C LEU A 87 -7.56 -10.14 8.65
N ARG A 88 -6.99 -11.23 9.17
CA ARG A 88 -7.12 -12.59 8.59
C ARG A 88 -8.30 -13.36 9.15
N SER A 89 -8.63 -13.16 10.43
CA SER A 89 -9.70 -13.86 11.13
C SER A 89 -11.05 -13.17 10.95
N ASP A 90 -11.06 -11.84 11.03
CA ASP A 90 -12.27 -11.04 10.99
C ASP A 90 -12.37 -10.39 9.61
N THR A 91 -13.47 -10.69 8.91
CA THR A 91 -13.81 -9.97 7.69
C THR A 91 -14.02 -8.51 8.07
N LEU A 92 -13.33 -7.57 7.41
CA LEU A 92 -13.54 -6.15 7.66
C LEU A 92 -15.00 -5.80 7.32
N LEU A 93 -15.77 -5.38 8.33
CA LEU A 93 -17.20 -5.09 8.20
C LEU A 93 -17.43 -3.58 8.04
N PHE A 94 -18.09 -3.22 6.96
CA PHE A 94 -18.60 -1.86 6.74
C PHE A 94 -20.11 -1.86 6.98
N PRO A 95 -20.63 -1.14 7.99
CA PRO A 95 -22.06 -1.10 8.26
C PRO A 95 -22.77 -0.31 7.17
N LEU A 96 -23.68 -0.97 6.47
CA LEU A 96 -24.49 -0.38 5.41
C LEU A 96 -25.95 -0.39 5.83
N HIS A 97 -26.57 0.78 5.90
CA HIS A 97 -28.00 0.91 6.17
C HIS A 97 -28.72 1.08 4.84
N PHE A 98 -29.64 0.18 4.51
CA PHE A 98 -30.42 0.21 3.28
C PHE A 98 -31.92 0.31 3.60
N HIS A 99 -32.57 1.31 3.03
CA HIS A 99 -33.99 1.60 3.18
C HIS A 99 -34.72 1.39 1.85
N ALA A 100 -35.60 0.39 1.81
CA ALA A 100 -36.49 0.19 0.66
C ALA A 100 -37.86 0.83 0.93
N LEU A 101 -38.26 1.80 0.11
CA LEU A 101 -39.54 2.49 0.16
C LEU A 101 -40.43 1.96 -0.96
N PHE A 102 -41.63 1.45 -0.63
CA PHE A 102 -42.64 1.01 -1.58
C PHE A 102 -43.84 1.96 -1.53
N VAL A 103 -44.11 2.69 -2.61
CA VAL A 103 -45.20 3.68 -2.69
C VAL A 103 -46.35 3.13 -3.52
N GLY A 104 -47.56 3.08 -2.94
CA GLY A 104 -48.76 2.62 -3.64
C GLY A 104 -48.93 1.10 -3.73
N PHE A 105 -48.21 0.35 -2.88
CA PHE A 105 -48.32 -1.11 -2.76
C PHE A 105 -49.06 -1.50 -1.47
N ASP A 106 -49.93 -2.51 -1.55
CA ASP A 106 -50.60 -3.09 -0.37
C ASP A 106 -49.92 -4.42 0.01
N SER A 107 -48.72 -4.31 0.56
CA SER A 107 -47.87 -5.45 0.95
C SER A 107 -47.41 -5.31 2.40
N ASP A 108 -47.21 -6.44 3.06
CA ASP A 108 -46.63 -6.47 4.41
C ASP A 108 -45.12 -6.15 4.35
N PRO A 109 -44.63 -5.10 5.06
CA PRO A 109 -43.23 -4.68 4.99
C PRO A 109 -42.26 -5.75 5.51
N ASP A 110 -42.64 -6.55 6.52
CA ASP A 110 -41.78 -7.61 7.04
C ASP A 110 -41.65 -8.75 6.03
N ARG A 111 -42.75 -9.17 5.37
CA ARG A 111 -42.68 -10.13 4.27
C ARG A 111 -41.78 -9.64 3.13
N LEU A 112 -41.92 -8.39 2.69
CA LEU A 112 -41.05 -7.79 1.67
C LEU A 112 -39.58 -7.81 2.09
N ARG A 113 -39.32 -7.42 3.34
CA ARG A 113 -37.98 -7.43 3.92
C ARG A 113 -37.34 -8.82 3.86
N TRP A 114 -38.06 -9.87 4.25
CA TRP A 114 -37.57 -11.25 4.17
C TRP A 114 -37.29 -11.69 2.73
N SER A 115 -38.16 -11.34 1.79
CA SER A 115 -37.96 -11.65 0.37
C SER A 115 -36.73 -10.94 -0.22
N ILE A 116 -36.54 -9.66 0.09
CA ILE A 116 -35.36 -8.89 -0.34
C ILE A 116 -34.09 -9.47 0.27
N LEU A 117 -34.08 -9.77 1.58
CA LEU A 117 -32.93 -10.40 2.25
C LEU A 117 -32.57 -11.75 1.61
N SER A 118 -33.57 -12.56 1.28
CA SER A 118 -33.36 -13.83 0.56
C SER A 118 -32.67 -13.61 -0.78
N GLU A 119 -33.10 -12.65 -1.60
CA GLU A 119 -32.44 -12.35 -2.88
C GLU A 119 -31.03 -11.78 -2.69
N ILE A 120 -30.82 -10.92 -1.70
CA ILE A 120 -29.49 -10.39 -1.37
C ILE A 120 -28.53 -11.53 -1.05
N THR A 121 -28.95 -12.52 -0.25
CA THR A 121 -28.08 -13.66 0.09
C THR A 121 -27.70 -14.52 -1.11
N LYS A 122 -28.56 -14.59 -2.15
CA LYS A 122 -28.24 -15.29 -3.40
C LYS A 122 -27.23 -14.52 -4.26
N LEU A 123 -27.33 -13.20 -4.28
CA LEU A 123 -26.46 -12.32 -5.09
C LEU A 123 -25.12 -12.01 -4.44
N THR A 124 -25.02 -12.15 -3.13
CA THR A 124 -23.78 -11.90 -2.37
C THR A 124 -22.74 -12.93 -2.79
N SER A 125 -21.75 -12.50 -3.58
CA SER A 125 -20.59 -13.34 -3.89
C SER A 125 -19.70 -13.47 -2.65
N GLN A 126 -19.15 -14.66 -2.43
CA GLN A 126 -18.20 -14.90 -1.34
C GLN A 126 -16.85 -14.26 -1.70
N ASN A 127 -16.72 -12.94 -1.54
CA ASN A 127 -15.40 -12.31 -1.44
C ASN A 127 -14.93 -12.40 0.02
N PRO A 128 -13.96 -13.27 0.35
CA PRO A 128 -13.72 -13.67 1.74
C PRO A 128 -12.94 -12.64 2.58
N LYS A 129 -12.47 -11.53 1.99
CA LYS A 129 -11.53 -10.62 2.65
C LYS A 129 -12.21 -9.38 3.26
N CYS A 130 -13.20 -8.81 2.59
CA CYS A 130 -13.96 -7.64 3.07
C CYS A 130 -15.43 -7.81 2.70
N SER A 131 -16.31 -7.53 3.65
CA SER A 131 -17.74 -7.78 3.52
C SER A 131 -18.50 -6.60 4.09
N ASP A 132 -19.51 -6.16 3.37
CA ASP A 132 -20.41 -5.12 3.85
C ASP A 132 -21.47 -5.78 4.75
N ASN A 133 -21.61 -5.29 5.98
CA ASN A 133 -22.66 -5.72 6.90
C ASN A 133 -23.89 -4.84 6.66
N TYR A 134 -24.86 -5.34 5.92
CA TYR A 134 -26.04 -4.58 5.58
C TYR A 134 -27.19 -4.80 6.56
N THR A 135 -27.90 -3.72 6.85
CA THR A 135 -29.17 -3.74 7.58
C THR A 135 -30.26 -3.23 6.66
N LEU A 136 -31.35 -3.98 6.55
CA LEU A 136 -32.48 -3.64 5.69
C LEU A 136 -33.67 -3.14 6.52
N SER A 137 -34.12 -1.94 6.21
CA SER A 137 -35.41 -1.40 6.64
C SER A 137 -36.35 -1.29 5.42
N VAL A 138 -37.62 -1.61 5.60
CA VAL A 138 -38.64 -1.52 4.54
C VAL A 138 -39.77 -0.65 5.03
N THR A 139 -40.21 0.29 4.20
CA THR A 139 -41.39 1.12 4.44
C THR A 139 -42.35 1.00 3.28
N VAL A 140 -43.62 0.75 3.57
CA VAL A 140 -44.71 0.75 2.60
C VAL A 140 -45.54 1.99 2.85
N ASP A 141 -45.55 2.91 1.89
CA ASP A 141 -46.26 4.19 1.96
C ASP A 141 -47.59 4.12 1.20
N LEU A 142 -48.67 4.36 1.94
CA LEU A 142 -50.05 4.38 1.46
C LEU A 142 -50.61 5.82 1.48
N GLY A 143 -49.74 6.82 1.43
CA GLY A 143 -50.05 8.25 1.47
C GLY A 143 -50.11 8.77 2.89
N SER A 144 -51.26 8.63 3.56
CA SER A 144 -51.45 9.15 4.92
C SER A 144 -50.91 8.24 6.02
N ARG A 145 -50.59 6.97 5.68
CA ARG A 145 -50.11 5.95 6.60
C ARG A 145 -48.91 5.23 6.00
N CYS A 146 -47.86 4.99 6.80
CA CYS A 146 -46.80 4.05 6.44
C CYS A 146 -46.81 2.83 7.35
N LEU A 147 -46.54 1.68 6.75
CA LEU A 147 -46.17 0.46 7.47
C LEU A 147 -44.65 0.31 7.40
N ARG A 148 -44.00 -0.07 8.51
CA ARG A 148 -42.53 -0.19 8.60
C ARG A 148 -42.13 -1.56 9.13
N GLY A 149 -41.09 -2.14 8.54
CA GLY A 149 -40.47 -3.39 8.97
C GLY A 149 -38.95 -3.24 9.04
N PRO A 150 -38.29 -3.47 10.19
CA PRO A 150 -38.84 -3.86 11.48
C PRO A 150 -39.51 -2.69 12.23
N THR A 151 -40.47 -3.02 13.11
CA THR A 151 -41.21 -2.07 13.96
C THR A 151 -40.33 -1.32 14.97
N SER A 152 -39.17 -1.89 15.34
CA SER A 152 -38.15 -1.24 16.17
C SER A 152 -36.78 -1.35 15.48
N SER A 153 -36.40 -0.33 14.71
CA SER A 153 -35.02 -0.16 14.23
C SER A 153 -34.37 0.99 15.01
N PRO A 154 -33.16 0.81 15.57
CA PRO A 154 -32.37 1.94 16.10
C PRO A 154 -31.97 2.94 15.00
N HIS A 155 -32.05 2.52 13.74
CA HIS A 155 -31.85 3.34 12.53
C HIS A 155 -33.20 3.49 11.81
N SER A 156 -34.20 4.06 12.47
CA SER A 156 -35.49 4.32 11.84
C SER A 156 -35.30 5.39 10.76
N SER A 157 -35.62 5.06 9.50
CA SER A 157 -35.56 6.02 8.40
C SER A 157 -36.34 7.28 8.74
N SER A 158 -35.72 8.44 8.47
CA SER A 158 -36.30 9.77 8.76
C SER A 158 -37.48 10.14 7.85
N TYR A 159 -37.85 9.23 6.94
CA TYR A 159 -38.88 9.39 5.94
C TYR A 159 -40.25 9.72 6.54
N GLN A 160 -40.87 10.78 6.04
CA GLN A 160 -42.23 11.20 6.37
C GLN A 160 -43.21 10.62 5.34
N CYS A 161 -44.31 10.01 5.82
CA CYS A 161 -45.32 9.40 4.97
C CYS A 161 -46.00 10.43 4.07
N GLY A 162 -46.19 10.07 2.79
CA GLY A 162 -46.82 10.93 1.79
C GLY A 162 -45.91 12.03 1.25
N SER A 163 -44.61 12.07 1.63
CA SER A 163 -43.64 13.02 1.06
C SER A 163 -43.29 12.70 -0.40
N VAL A 164 -43.43 11.44 -0.79
CA VAL A 164 -43.21 10.96 -2.17
C VAL A 164 -44.52 10.40 -2.71
N THR A 165 -44.90 10.84 -3.90
CA THR A 165 -46.13 10.42 -4.59
C THR A 165 -45.82 9.97 -6.01
N GLY A 166 -46.73 9.19 -6.61
CA GLY A 166 -46.57 8.73 -8.00
C GLY A 166 -46.42 9.87 -9.00
N ASP A 167 -47.04 11.02 -8.75
CA ASP A 167 -46.99 12.21 -9.61
C ASP A 167 -45.58 12.79 -9.74
N ASP A 168 -44.73 12.55 -8.75
CA ASP A 168 -43.35 13.03 -8.72
C ASP A 168 -42.49 12.39 -9.80
N PHE A 169 -42.89 11.21 -10.29
CA PHE A 169 -42.18 10.40 -11.28
C PHE A 169 -42.82 10.48 -12.67
N VAL A 170 -43.85 11.31 -12.85
CA VAL A 170 -44.54 11.50 -14.13
C VAL A 170 -43.75 12.45 -15.04
N GLN A 171 -42.95 13.36 -14.46
CA GLN A 171 -42.06 14.22 -15.22
C GLN A 171 -40.90 13.38 -15.76
N ASN A 172 -40.63 13.46 -17.07
CA ASN A 172 -39.57 12.67 -17.72
C ASN A 172 -38.14 13.12 -17.35
N ASP A 173 -37.98 14.01 -16.38
CA ASP A 173 -36.70 14.58 -15.96
C ASP A 173 -36.17 13.88 -14.70
N ASP A 174 -35.22 12.97 -14.90
CA ASP A 174 -34.59 12.22 -13.81
C ASP A 174 -33.80 13.12 -12.85
N VAL A 175 -33.30 14.27 -13.31
CA VAL A 175 -32.49 15.16 -12.47
C VAL A 175 -33.37 15.84 -11.43
N VAL A 176 -34.59 16.25 -11.81
CA VAL A 176 -35.56 16.84 -10.88
C VAL A 176 -36.00 15.82 -9.83
N VAL A 177 -36.18 14.56 -10.23
CA VAL A 177 -36.53 13.47 -9.30
C VAL A 177 -35.40 13.19 -8.32
N ASP A 178 -34.14 13.13 -8.80
CA ASP A 178 -32.94 12.93 -7.97
C ASP A 178 -32.80 14.01 -6.89
N GLU A 179 -32.91 15.28 -7.26
CA GLU A 179 -32.82 16.40 -6.31
C GLU A 179 -33.96 16.39 -5.28
N ARG A 180 -35.17 16.01 -5.72
CA ARG A 180 -36.31 15.88 -4.80
C ARG A 180 -36.09 14.73 -3.82
N LEU A 181 -35.67 13.56 -4.29
CA LEU A 181 -35.39 12.41 -3.43
C LEU A 181 -34.20 12.68 -2.50
N ALA A 182 -33.20 13.45 -2.95
CA ALA A 182 -32.12 13.93 -2.09
C ALA A 182 -32.65 14.77 -0.93
N SER A 183 -33.66 15.63 -1.14
CA SER A 183 -34.27 16.40 -0.04
C SER A 183 -35.09 15.53 0.94
N VAL A 184 -35.70 14.45 0.45
CA VAL A 184 -36.53 13.54 1.24
C VAL A 184 -35.70 12.56 2.05
N PHE A 185 -34.66 12.00 1.44
CA PHE A 185 -33.75 11.02 2.05
C PHE A 185 -32.51 11.66 2.67
N GLY A 186 -32.27 12.95 2.47
CA GLY A 186 -31.07 13.71 2.86
C GLY A 186 -30.87 13.92 4.37
N GLY A 187 -31.08 12.88 5.17
CA GLY A 187 -30.75 12.85 6.58
C GLY A 187 -29.24 12.71 6.83
N LYS A 188 -28.82 12.99 8.07
CA LYS A 188 -27.41 12.95 8.53
C LYS A 188 -26.77 11.54 8.55
N ASN A 189 -27.51 10.51 8.15
CA ASN A 189 -27.04 9.13 8.22
C ASN A 189 -26.65 8.69 6.81
N ASN A 190 -25.49 8.05 6.66
CA ASN A 190 -25.01 7.46 5.40
C ASN A 190 -25.88 6.24 4.98
N GLU A 191 -27.18 6.46 4.84
CA GLU A 191 -28.20 5.47 4.50
C GLU A 191 -28.44 5.46 3.00
N TYR A 192 -28.45 4.26 2.42
CA TYR A 192 -28.79 4.04 1.03
C TYR A 192 -30.28 3.82 0.91
N SER A 193 -30.95 4.49 -0.03
CA SER A 193 -32.41 4.40 -0.16
C SER A 193 -32.82 3.95 -1.55
N MET A 194 -33.90 3.18 -1.65
CA MET A 194 -34.49 2.81 -2.93
C MET A 194 -36.00 2.99 -2.93
N ALA A 195 -36.51 3.84 -3.82
CA ALA A 195 -37.94 4.06 -3.99
C ALA A 195 -38.52 3.19 -5.11
N VAL A 196 -39.54 2.42 -4.78
CA VAL A 196 -40.31 1.58 -5.71
C VAL A 196 -41.70 2.16 -5.78
N VAL A 197 -42.08 2.67 -6.95
CA VAL A 197 -43.32 3.43 -7.13
C VAL A 197 -44.18 2.80 -8.20
N LYS A 198 -45.48 2.66 -7.93
CA LYS A 198 -46.44 2.17 -8.91
C LYS A 198 -46.77 3.28 -9.93
N GLY A 199 -46.65 2.99 -11.22
CA GLY A 199 -46.88 3.98 -12.27
C GLY A 199 -47.04 3.37 -13.66
N VAL A 200 -47.21 4.23 -14.69
CA VAL A 200 -47.60 3.80 -16.04
C VAL A 200 -46.41 3.40 -16.92
N SER A 201 -45.26 4.07 -16.77
CA SER A 201 -44.04 3.79 -17.53
C SER A 201 -43.02 3.09 -16.66
N GLU A 202 -42.56 1.90 -17.07
CA GLU A 202 -41.43 1.26 -16.40
C GLU A 202 -40.17 2.12 -16.59
N ARG A 203 -39.49 2.42 -15.48
CA ARG A 203 -38.25 3.20 -15.46
C ARG A 203 -37.41 2.77 -14.28
N ALA A 204 -36.10 2.70 -14.43
CA ALA A 204 -35.18 2.31 -13.37
C ALA A 204 -33.94 3.19 -13.43
N VAL A 205 -33.66 3.92 -12.35
CA VAL A 205 -32.63 4.95 -12.32
C VAL A 205 -31.88 4.90 -10.99
N VAL A 206 -30.57 5.10 -11.07
CA VAL A 206 -29.71 5.30 -9.90
C VAL A 206 -29.26 6.76 -9.90
N GLY A 207 -29.51 7.42 -8.78
CA GLY A 207 -29.26 8.85 -8.60
C GLY A 207 -27.78 9.21 -8.45
N LYS A 208 -27.51 10.51 -8.31
CA LYS A 208 -26.16 11.03 -8.03
C LYS A 208 -25.78 10.84 -6.56
N TYR A 209 -26.79 10.75 -5.69
CA TYR A 209 -26.64 10.58 -4.25
C TYR A 209 -26.81 9.10 -3.86
N ARG A 210 -26.92 8.80 -2.56
CA ARG A 210 -27.12 7.44 -2.03
C ARG A 210 -28.55 6.90 -2.23
N HIS A 211 -29.19 7.18 -3.36
CA HIS A 211 -30.53 6.67 -3.62
C HIS A 211 -30.77 6.25 -5.07
N ALA A 212 -31.74 5.36 -5.25
CA ALA A 212 -32.22 4.90 -6.55
C ALA A 212 -33.74 4.87 -6.57
N TRP A 213 -34.35 4.87 -7.74
CA TRP A 213 -35.79 4.68 -7.86
C TRP A 213 -36.14 3.84 -9.07
N MET A 214 -37.31 3.23 -8.99
CA MET A 214 -37.93 2.61 -10.14
C MET A 214 -39.44 2.76 -10.13
N VAL A 215 -39.99 2.92 -11.33
CA VAL A 215 -41.41 2.93 -11.59
C VAL A 215 -41.80 1.56 -12.14
N VAL A 216 -42.80 0.96 -11.52
CA VAL A 216 -43.25 -0.41 -11.73
C VAL A 216 -44.66 -0.35 -12.33
N GLY A 217 -44.85 -0.98 -13.49
CA GLY A 217 -46.11 -0.98 -14.23
C GLY A 217 -47.26 -1.61 -13.44
N ASP A 218 -48.50 -1.16 -13.68
CA ASP A 218 -49.71 -1.61 -12.96
C ASP A 218 -49.95 -3.15 -12.96
N GLY A 219 -49.35 -3.88 -13.90
CA GLY A 219 -49.45 -5.34 -14.04
C GLY A 219 -48.17 -6.14 -13.71
N SER A 220 -47.13 -5.50 -13.18
CA SER A 220 -45.87 -6.18 -12.86
C SER A 220 -45.83 -6.64 -11.40
N ASP A 221 -45.34 -7.87 -11.18
CA ASP A 221 -45.37 -8.52 -9.87
C ASP A 221 -44.40 -7.86 -8.89
N VAL A 222 -44.85 -7.69 -7.65
CA VAL A 222 -44.04 -7.24 -6.49
C VAL A 222 -42.76 -8.07 -6.34
N GLU A 223 -42.78 -9.33 -6.78
CA GLU A 223 -41.63 -10.23 -6.79
C GLU A 223 -40.50 -9.73 -7.70
N MET A 224 -40.82 -9.22 -8.89
CA MET A 224 -39.81 -8.64 -9.80
C MET A 224 -39.19 -7.38 -9.21
N ALA A 225 -39.99 -6.59 -8.49
CA ALA A 225 -39.49 -5.41 -7.79
C ALA A 225 -38.50 -5.78 -6.67
N VAL A 226 -38.77 -6.85 -5.93
CA VAL A 226 -37.87 -7.38 -4.89
C VAL A 226 -36.51 -7.79 -5.47
N VAL A 227 -36.50 -8.49 -6.62
CA VAL A 227 -35.26 -8.90 -7.28
C VAL A 227 -34.46 -7.68 -7.73
N LYS A 228 -35.11 -6.72 -8.38
CA LYS A 228 -34.51 -5.45 -8.82
C LYS A 228 -33.87 -4.67 -7.65
N VAL A 229 -34.57 -4.61 -6.51
CA VAL A 229 -34.07 -3.94 -5.30
C VAL A 229 -32.80 -4.61 -4.76
N ALA A 230 -32.79 -5.94 -4.67
CA ALA A 230 -31.62 -6.69 -4.22
C ALA A 230 -30.43 -6.55 -5.19
N GLU A 231 -30.70 -6.55 -6.49
CA GLU A 231 -29.67 -6.39 -7.53
C GLU A 231 -28.99 -5.02 -7.47
N VAL A 232 -29.74 -3.92 -7.35
CA VAL A 232 -29.17 -2.58 -7.22
C VAL A 232 -28.28 -2.47 -5.98
N LEU A 233 -28.75 -2.95 -4.83
CA LEU A 233 -27.96 -2.91 -3.61
C LEU A 233 -26.62 -3.63 -3.79
N ILE A 234 -26.64 -4.88 -4.27
CA ILE A 234 -25.44 -5.72 -4.32
C ILE A 234 -24.56 -5.38 -5.51
N LYS A 235 -25.12 -5.28 -6.71
CA LYS A 235 -24.33 -5.08 -7.92
C LYS A 235 -23.93 -3.63 -8.13
N VAL A 236 -24.76 -2.66 -7.73
CA VAL A 236 -24.47 -1.22 -7.93
C VAL A 236 -23.88 -0.60 -6.66
N PHE A 237 -24.64 -0.49 -5.56
CA PHE A 237 -24.17 0.24 -4.37
C PHE A 237 -23.02 -0.43 -3.60
N ILE A 238 -22.92 -1.76 -3.65
CA ILE A 238 -21.83 -2.51 -2.99
C ILE A 238 -20.66 -2.73 -3.95
N ASN A 239 -20.93 -3.24 -5.16
CA ASN A 239 -19.88 -3.66 -6.10
C ASN A 239 -19.50 -2.59 -7.15
N GLY A 240 -20.19 -1.45 -7.22
CA GLY A 240 -19.86 -0.38 -8.16
C GLY A 240 -20.26 -0.63 -9.62
N GLY A 241 -21.19 -1.55 -9.88
CA GLY A 241 -21.61 -1.91 -11.25
C GLY A 241 -20.56 -2.71 -12.04
N ARG A 242 -19.56 -3.28 -11.35
CA ARG A 242 -18.45 -4.04 -11.94
C ARG A 242 -18.90 -5.40 -12.46
N GLU A 243 -18.54 -5.69 -13.70
CA GLU A 243 -18.57 -7.06 -14.24
C GLU A 243 -17.24 -7.75 -13.97
N GLU A 244 -17.31 -9.01 -13.53
CA GLU A 244 -16.12 -9.84 -13.29
C GLU A 244 -15.33 -10.01 -14.60
N GLY A 245 -14.19 -9.34 -14.74
CA GLY A 245 -13.22 -9.61 -15.81
C GLY A 245 -12.57 -8.42 -16.51
N LEU A 246 -13.08 -7.19 -16.39
CA LEU A 246 -12.56 -6.05 -17.17
C LEU A 246 -11.23 -5.48 -16.62
N ILE A 247 -11.06 -5.44 -15.30
CA ILE A 247 -9.79 -5.15 -14.61
C ILE A 247 -9.81 -5.98 -13.32
N ARG A 248 -8.75 -6.74 -13.01
CA ARG A 248 -8.70 -7.53 -11.76
C ARG A 248 -8.86 -6.58 -10.56
N ASN A 249 -9.66 -7.00 -9.56
CA ASN A 249 -9.92 -6.32 -8.27
C ASN A 249 -8.67 -5.86 -7.48
N GLU A 250 -7.47 -6.17 -7.96
CA GLU A 250 -6.19 -5.80 -7.36
C GLU A 250 -5.68 -4.43 -7.85
N PHE A 251 -6.27 -3.85 -8.90
CA PHE A 251 -5.79 -2.59 -9.46
C PHE A 251 -6.62 -1.41 -8.94
N MET A 252 -6.08 -0.74 -7.93
CA MET A 252 -6.43 0.64 -7.59
C MET A 252 -5.28 1.53 -8.07
N PRO A 253 -5.51 2.56 -8.90
CA PRO A 253 -4.45 3.40 -9.47
C PRO A 253 -3.88 4.42 -8.46
N VAL A 254 -3.75 4.04 -7.18
CA VAL A 254 -3.24 4.89 -6.10
C VAL A 254 -1.85 4.41 -5.68
N GLY A 255 -0.89 5.34 -5.59
CA GLY A 255 0.46 5.07 -5.10
C GLY A 255 0.48 4.53 -3.68
N ALA A 256 1.59 3.90 -3.28
CA ALA A 256 1.74 3.38 -1.92
C ALA A 256 1.76 4.50 -0.85
N ASP A 257 2.12 5.70 -1.28
CA ASP A 257 2.11 6.97 -0.53
C ASP A 257 0.74 7.68 -0.54
N GLY A 258 -0.28 7.07 -1.14
CA GLY A 258 -1.60 7.65 -1.27
C GLY A 258 -1.70 8.74 -2.34
N LYS A 259 -0.70 8.92 -3.20
CA LYS A 259 -0.66 9.98 -4.21
C LYS A 259 -0.90 9.46 -5.63
N ILE A 260 -1.57 10.29 -6.42
CA ILE A 260 -1.74 10.12 -7.87
C ILE A 260 -1.25 11.38 -8.56
N VAL A 261 -0.43 11.22 -9.60
CA VAL A 261 -0.06 12.31 -10.50
C VAL A 261 -0.80 12.12 -11.81
N LEU A 262 -1.69 13.04 -12.15
CA LEU A 262 -2.36 13.10 -13.45
C LEU A 262 -1.52 13.98 -14.37
N SER A 263 -0.89 13.36 -15.37
CA SER A 263 -0.01 14.04 -16.32
C SER A 263 -0.72 14.13 -17.66
N PHE A 264 -1.18 15.33 -18.01
CA PHE A 264 -1.85 15.64 -19.27
C PHE A 264 -0.84 16.09 -20.31
N ASN A 265 -0.79 15.42 -21.46
CA ASN A 265 0.22 15.64 -22.49
C ASN A 265 -0.45 15.93 -23.84
N LEU A 266 -0.20 17.11 -24.40
CA LEU A 266 -0.56 17.41 -25.79
C LEU A 266 0.61 17.05 -26.69
N LEU A 267 0.43 16.03 -27.53
CA LEU A 267 1.45 15.44 -28.37
C LEU A 267 1.28 15.90 -29.83
N ASN A 268 2.16 16.78 -30.29
CA ASN A 268 2.20 17.19 -31.70
C ASN A 268 3.16 16.27 -32.50
N ALA A 269 2.60 15.43 -33.37
CA ALA A 269 3.39 14.44 -34.12
C ALA A 269 4.48 15.06 -35.00
N ASP A 270 4.13 16.05 -35.82
CA ASP A 270 5.09 16.78 -36.67
C ASP A 270 4.84 18.31 -36.61
N PRO A 271 5.73 19.06 -35.93
CA PRO A 271 5.62 20.52 -35.83
C PRO A 271 5.75 21.26 -37.17
N HIS A 272 6.25 20.61 -38.23
CA HIS A 272 6.35 21.24 -39.55
C HIS A 272 4.99 21.39 -40.23
N ASP A 273 4.05 20.51 -39.90
CA ASP A 273 2.69 20.53 -40.47
C ASP A 273 1.83 21.56 -39.76
N TRP A 274 1.74 21.41 -38.43
CA TRP A 274 1.00 22.31 -37.55
C TRP A 274 1.48 22.17 -36.12
N VAL A 275 1.27 23.23 -35.34
CA VAL A 275 1.57 23.26 -33.92
C VAL A 275 0.33 23.70 -33.16
N TYR A 276 -0.19 22.80 -32.32
CA TYR A 276 -1.31 23.07 -31.44
C TYR A 276 -0.86 23.24 -30.00
N ASP A 277 -1.52 24.18 -29.33
CA ASP A 277 -1.42 24.48 -27.91
C ASP A 277 -2.83 24.43 -27.29
N TRP A 278 -2.93 24.36 -25.97
CA TRP A 278 -4.20 24.28 -25.24
C TRP A 278 -4.25 25.25 -24.06
N ASP A 279 -5.45 25.74 -23.75
CA ASP A 279 -5.70 26.54 -22.55
C ASP A 279 -6.13 25.61 -21.41
N PHE A 280 -5.14 24.95 -20.80
CA PHE A 280 -5.37 23.91 -19.78
C PHE A 280 -5.95 24.47 -18.48
N GLU A 281 -5.56 25.70 -18.08
CA GLU A 281 -5.95 26.32 -16.81
C GLU A 281 -7.47 26.40 -16.64
N LYS A 282 -8.19 26.77 -17.70
CA LYS A 282 -9.66 26.80 -17.69
C LYS A 282 -10.29 25.45 -17.42
N ILE A 283 -9.73 24.39 -17.99
CA ILE A 283 -10.24 23.03 -17.83
C ILE A 283 -9.92 22.47 -16.45
N ASP A 284 -8.74 22.80 -15.94
CA ASP A 284 -8.33 22.42 -14.59
C ASP A 284 -9.31 22.99 -13.54
N ASP A 285 -9.65 24.28 -13.67
CA ASP A 285 -10.59 24.94 -12.76
C ASP A 285 -12.04 24.44 -12.90
N THR A 286 -12.51 24.19 -14.14
CA THR A 286 -13.93 23.88 -14.40
C THR A 286 -14.28 22.40 -14.30
N LEU A 287 -13.40 21.49 -14.75
CA LEU A 287 -13.70 20.06 -14.86
C LEU A 287 -12.86 19.20 -13.90
N LEU A 288 -11.58 19.50 -13.72
CA LEU A 288 -10.69 18.64 -12.92
C LEU A 288 -10.77 18.91 -11.42
N THR A 289 -10.77 20.18 -11.02
CA THR A 289 -10.79 20.59 -9.61
C THR A 289 -11.96 19.99 -8.82
N PRO A 290 -13.23 20.06 -9.29
CA PRO A 290 -14.36 19.47 -8.57
C PRO A 290 -14.22 17.96 -8.36
N MET A 291 -13.65 17.25 -9.33
CA MET A 291 -13.39 15.81 -9.25
C MET A 291 -12.25 15.50 -8.28
N ILE A 292 -11.18 16.29 -8.29
CA ILE A 292 -10.03 16.12 -7.38
C ILE A 292 -10.46 16.32 -5.93
N GLU A 293 -11.25 17.35 -5.66
CA GLU A 293 -11.80 17.60 -4.32
C GLU A 293 -12.69 16.44 -3.87
N ALA A 294 -13.54 15.91 -4.74
CA ALA A 294 -14.41 14.78 -4.44
C ALA A 294 -13.61 13.49 -4.10
N LEU A 295 -12.47 13.25 -4.76
CA LEU A 295 -11.61 12.10 -4.52
C LEU A 295 -10.59 12.28 -3.38
N GLY A 296 -10.51 13.47 -2.79
CA GLY A 296 -9.55 13.80 -1.73
C GLY A 296 -9.46 12.79 -0.57
N PRO A 297 -10.57 12.22 -0.07
CA PRO A 297 -10.53 11.18 0.96
C PRO A 297 -9.87 9.85 0.52
N VAL A 298 -9.87 9.56 -0.79
CA VAL A 298 -9.33 8.33 -1.37
C VAL A 298 -7.86 8.53 -1.76
N ALA A 299 -7.53 9.63 -2.43
CA ALA A 299 -6.18 9.87 -2.93
C ALA A 299 -5.84 11.36 -2.97
N ASN A 300 -4.56 11.67 -2.74
CA ASN A 300 -4.04 13.01 -2.97
C ASN A 300 -3.61 13.13 -4.44
N ILE A 301 -4.38 13.88 -5.21
CA ILE A 301 -4.20 14.00 -6.66
C ILE A 301 -3.49 15.32 -6.96
N SER A 302 -2.39 15.25 -7.72
CA SER A 302 -1.72 16.41 -8.31
C SER A 302 -1.83 16.37 -9.83
N VAL A 303 -2.03 17.52 -10.44
CA VAL A 303 -2.17 17.66 -11.89
C VAL A 303 -0.92 18.32 -12.47
N GLU A 304 -0.43 17.76 -13.57
CA GLU A 304 0.64 18.32 -14.39
C GLU A 304 0.16 18.38 -15.84
N SER A 305 0.52 19.43 -16.57
CA SER A 305 0.21 19.56 -17.99
C SER A 305 1.47 19.91 -18.79
N GLN A 306 1.65 19.30 -19.96
CA GLN A 306 2.74 19.63 -20.86
C GLN A 306 2.34 19.55 -22.33
N VAL A 307 3.05 20.30 -23.17
CA VAL A 307 2.92 20.29 -24.63
C VAL A 307 4.24 19.83 -25.21
N LEU A 308 4.19 18.74 -25.96
CA LEU A 308 5.34 18.13 -26.58
C LEU A 308 5.26 18.23 -28.10
N TYR A 309 6.45 18.33 -28.69
CA TYR A 309 6.66 18.52 -30.11
C TYR A 309 7.51 17.38 -30.64
N HIS A 310 7.26 17.00 -31.89
CA HIS A 310 7.99 15.92 -32.56
C HIS A 310 7.81 14.58 -31.85
N THR A 311 6.54 14.20 -31.65
CA THR A 311 6.16 12.96 -30.95
C THR A 311 5.45 12.01 -31.92
N PRO A 312 6.15 11.43 -32.92
CA PRO A 312 5.52 10.50 -33.84
C PRO A 312 5.10 9.22 -33.10
N LYS A 313 3.99 8.61 -33.53
CA LYS A 313 3.59 7.27 -33.05
C LYS A 313 4.56 6.19 -33.57
N ALA A 314 4.75 5.11 -32.80
CA ALA A 314 5.71 4.06 -33.15
C ALA A 314 5.25 3.11 -34.26
N SER A 315 3.94 2.96 -34.48
CA SER A 315 3.37 2.06 -35.50
C SER A 315 2.64 2.83 -36.60
N PHE A 316 2.59 2.28 -37.81
CA PHE A 316 1.96 2.91 -38.98
C PHE A 316 0.46 2.61 -39.07
N SER A 317 -0.31 3.60 -39.52
CA SER A 317 -1.72 3.45 -39.89
C SER A 317 -1.85 3.07 -41.36
N TYR A 318 -2.97 2.42 -41.72
CA TYR A 318 -3.27 2.09 -43.12
C TYR A 318 -4.40 2.99 -43.66
N TRP A 319 -4.32 3.34 -44.94
CA TRP A 319 -5.35 4.13 -45.60
C TRP A 319 -6.59 3.27 -45.91
N ASN A 320 -7.77 3.74 -45.51
CA ASN A 320 -9.04 3.13 -45.86
C ASN A 320 -9.80 3.99 -46.86
N GLN A 321 -9.88 3.53 -48.11
CA GLN A 321 -10.50 4.27 -49.21
C GLN A 321 -12.01 4.52 -49.02
N LYS A 322 -12.71 3.70 -48.22
CA LYS A 322 -14.16 3.89 -47.99
C LYS A 322 -14.46 5.00 -46.98
N LEU A 323 -13.55 5.22 -46.04
CA LEU A 323 -13.68 6.19 -44.97
C LEU A 323 -12.91 7.49 -45.27
N GLU A 324 -12.12 7.49 -46.35
CA GLU A 324 -11.20 8.58 -46.70
C GLU A 324 -10.33 9.00 -45.51
N SER A 325 -9.87 8.00 -44.74
CA SER A 325 -9.18 8.21 -43.48
C SER A 325 -8.09 7.17 -43.26
N TYR A 326 -7.08 7.53 -42.47
CA TYR A 326 -6.11 6.60 -41.92
C TYR A 326 -6.75 5.87 -40.74
N VAL A 327 -6.66 4.54 -40.74
CA VAL A 327 -7.21 3.71 -39.67
C VAL A 327 -6.07 3.05 -38.91
N PHE A 328 -6.18 3.09 -37.59
CA PHE A 328 -5.28 2.41 -36.68
C PHE A 328 -5.97 1.19 -36.07
N SER A 329 -5.38 0.02 -36.29
CA SER A 329 -5.95 -1.27 -35.89
C SER A 329 -5.82 -1.51 -34.39
N THR A 330 -6.78 -2.22 -33.81
CA THR A 330 -6.73 -2.65 -32.40
C THR A 330 -5.51 -3.49 -32.06
N LYS A 331 -5.04 -4.30 -33.01
CA LYS A 331 -3.86 -5.17 -32.82
C LYS A 331 -2.59 -4.37 -32.58
N ASP A 332 -2.55 -3.15 -33.09
CA ASP A 332 -1.38 -2.27 -33.05
C ASP A 332 -1.49 -1.22 -31.92
N LEU A 333 -2.63 -1.11 -31.23
CA LEU A 333 -2.84 -0.21 -30.09
C LEU A 333 -1.79 -0.32 -28.98
N PRO A 334 -1.30 -1.52 -28.60
CA PRO A 334 -0.23 -1.63 -27.61
C PRO A 334 1.07 -0.91 -28.04
N PHE A 335 1.29 -0.76 -29.34
CA PHE A 335 2.46 -0.08 -29.92
C PHE A 335 2.19 1.38 -30.29
N PHE A 336 1.01 1.91 -29.95
CA PHE A 336 0.71 3.33 -30.20
C PHE A 336 1.59 4.23 -29.32
N VAL A 337 1.74 3.87 -28.04
CA VAL A 337 2.52 4.63 -27.06
C VAL A 337 4.02 4.42 -27.26
N ASN A 338 4.73 5.46 -27.69
CA ASN A 338 6.19 5.41 -27.82
C ASN A 338 6.90 5.98 -26.59
N SER A 339 7.04 5.16 -25.54
CA SER A 339 7.67 5.61 -24.28
C SER A 339 9.15 6.02 -24.43
N ASN A 340 9.83 5.57 -25.49
CA ASN A 340 11.24 5.89 -25.71
C ASN A 340 11.43 7.25 -26.39
N GLU A 341 10.51 7.66 -27.26
CA GLU A 341 10.62 8.91 -28.04
C GLU A 341 9.80 10.06 -27.45
N TRP A 342 8.70 9.78 -26.75
CA TRP A 342 7.82 10.84 -26.25
C TRP A 342 8.36 11.56 -25.02
N HIS A 343 9.49 11.13 -24.44
CA HIS A 343 10.19 11.80 -23.33
C HIS A 343 9.25 12.49 -22.32
N LEU A 344 8.25 11.73 -21.83
CA LEU A 344 7.22 12.24 -20.92
C LEU A 344 7.87 12.46 -19.55
N ASP A 345 8.38 13.67 -19.34
CA ASP A 345 8.93 14.07 -18.06
C ASP A 345 7.79 14.32 -17.07
N THR A 346 7.98 13.88 -15.83
CA THR A 346 7.05 14.14 -14.72
C THR A 346 7.83 14.71 -13.55
N SER A 347 7.41 15.88 -13.09
CA SER A 347 8.19 16.68 -12.16
C SER A 347 8.09 16.18 -10.71
N ILE A 348 6.98 15.53 -10.35
CA ILE A 348 6.66 15.17 -8.96
C ILE A 348 6.99 13.69 -8.64
N ALA A 349 7.11 12.82 -9.65
CA ALA A 349 7.20 11.37 -9.44
C ALA A 349 8.63 10.79 -9.28
N ALA A 350 9.65 11.65 -9.13
CA ALA A 350 11.05 11.25 -9.01
C ALA A 350 11.36 10.29 -7.84
N GLY A 351 10.45 10.14 -6.88
CA GLY A 351 10.56 9.20 -5.76
C GLY A 351 10.10 7.76 -6.05
N GLY A 352 9.49 7.48 -7.20
CA GLY A 352 9.08 6.13 -7.63
C GLY A 352 7.96 5.46 -6.78
N ARG A 353 7.34 6.18 -5.85
CA ARG A 353 6.30 5.67 -4.94
C ARG A 353 4.87 6.08 -5.33
N SER A 354 4.74 7.28 -5.90
CA SER A 354 3.47 7.82 -6.39
C SER A 354 3.07 7.16 -7.70
N LYS A 355 1.77 6.97 -7.92
CA LYS A 355 1.27 6.41 -9.18
C LYS A 355 1.06 7.53 -10.19
N ILE A 356 1.63 7.40 -11.38
CA ILE A 356 1.44 8.33 -12.49
C ILE A 356 0.40 7.75 -13.45
N LEU A 357 -0.56 8.57 -13.85
CA LEU A 357 -1.48 8.30 -14.95
C LEU A 357 -1.27 9.34 -16.04
N GLN A 358 -0.95 8.87 -17.24
CA GLN A 358 -0.67 9.66 -18.42
C GLN A 358 -1.93 9.79 -19.27
N PHE A 359 -2.40 11.01 -19.47
CA PHE A 359 -3.50 11.32 -20.39
C PHE A 359 -2.94 12.09 -21.57
N ALA A 360 -2.95 11.48 -22.76
CA ALA A 360 -2.34 12.05 -23.95
C ALA A 360 -3.39 12.42 -24.99
N VAL A 361 -3.35 13.67 -25.47
CA VAL A 361 -4.04 14.09 -26.68
C VAL A 361 -3.02 14.05 -27.81
N TYR A 362 -3.23 13.13 -28.76
CA TYR A 362 -2.37 12.96 -29.92
C TYR A 362 -2.92 13.70 -31.12
N VAL A 363 -2.13 14.64 -31.64
CA VAL A 363 -2.41 15.35 -32.88
C VAL A 363 -1.58 14.70 -34.00
N PRO A 364 -2.21 14.06 -35.01
CA PRO A 364 -1.50 13.40 -36.09
C PRO A 364 -0.77 14.39 -37.01
N SER A 365 0.16 13.89 -37.80
CA SER A 365 0.79 14.63 -38.89
C SER A 365 -0.21 14.82 -40.05
N ALA A 366 0.02 15.81 -40.90
CA ALA A 366 -0.84 16.08 -42.06
C ALA A 366 -0.88 14.88 -43.03
N LYS A 367 0.18 14.08 -43.06
CA LYS A 367 0.26 12.87 -43.91
C LYS A 367 -0.61 11.72 -43.42
N GLU A 368 -0.96 11.68 -42.14
CA GLU A 368 -1.75 10.61 -41.54
C GLU A 368 -3.09 11.12 -40.99
N CYS A 369 -3.54 12.31 -41.41
CA CYS A 369 -4.81 12.89 -40.96
C CYS A 369 -5.90 12.73 -42.04
N PRO A 370 -7.17 12.44 -41.68
CA PRO A 370 -7.68 12.10 -40.34
C PRO A 370 -7.27 10.68 -39.91
N LEU A 371 -6.87 10.54 -38.64
CA LEU A 371 -6.51 9.28 -37.99
C LEU A 371 -7.66 8.79 -37.10
N LEU A 372 -8.20 7.62 -37.43
CA LEU A 372 -9.32 7.00 -36.73
C LEU A 372 -8.92 5.68 -36.09
N LEU A 373 -9.34 5.47 -34.84
CA LEU A 373 -9.11 4.23 -34.11
C LEU A 373 -10.22 3.21 -34.39
N GLN A 374 -9.82 1.98 -34.67
CA GLN A 374 -10.74 0.86 -34.82
C GLN A 374 -10.99 0.18 -33.47
N LEU A 375 -12.21 -0.29 -33.25
CA LEU A 375 -12.62 -1.10 -32.10
C LEU A 375 -12.45 -2.61 -32.38
N PRO A 376 -12.46 -3.49 -31.35
CA PRO A 376 -12.27 -4.92 -31.55
C PRO A 376 -13.36 -5.59 -32.42
N ASN A 377 -14.54 -4.98 -32.47
CA ASN A 377 -15.67 -5.40 -33.32
C ASN A 377 -15.50 -4.98 -34.80
N GLY A 378 -14.44 -4.25 -35.14
CA GLY A 378 -14.16 -3.76 -36.48
C GLY A 378 -14.80 -2.40 -36.81
N GLU A 379 -15.64 -1.86 -35.91
CA GLU A 379 -16.23 -0.52 -36.06
C GLU A 379 -15.23 0.58 -35.70
N ILE A 380 -15.52 1.82 -36.10
CA ILE A 380 -14.71 2.98 -35.73
C ILE A 380 -15.12 3.48 -34.35
N SER A 381 -14.13 3.81 -33.53
CA SER A 381 -14.35 4.38 -32.19
C SER A 381 -14.99 5.76 -32.29
N LYS A 382 -16.14 5.95 -31.62
CA LYS A 382 -16.85 7.24 -31.58
C LYS A 382 -16.06 8.33 -30.84
N THR A 383 -15.34 7.94 -29.79
CA THR A 383 -14.54 8.86 -28.96
C THR A 383 -13.11 9.02 -29.46
N ASN A 384 -12.72 8.23 -30.47
CA ASN A 384 -11.36 8.18 -31.02
C ASN A 384 -10.25 8.06 -29.96
N GLY A 385 -10.54 7.38 -28.85
CA GLY A 385 -9.59 7.17 -27.75
C GLY A 385 -9.60 5.74 -27.20
N PHE A 386 -8.57 5.40 -26.44
CA PHE A 386 -8.40 4.10 -25.79
C PHE A 386 -7.67 4.25 -24.44
N ILE A 387 -7.75 3.21 -23.61
CA ILE A 387 -7.11 3.15 -22.29
C ILE A 387 -6.03 2.09 -22.30
N SER A 388 -4.92 2.39 -21.63
CA SER A 388 -3.91 1.42 -21.21
C SER A 388 -3.92 1.33 -19.67
N PRO A 389 -4.42 0.23 -19.08
CA PRO A 389 -4.76 0.17 -17.65
C PRO A 389 -3.70 0.64 -16.66
N MET A 390 -2.40 0.42 -16.94
CA MET A 390 -1.32 0.83 -16.03
C MET A 390 -0.64 2.14 -16.42
N TRP A 391 -0.96 2.68 -17.59
CA TRP A 391 -0.33 3.86 -18.17
C TRP A 391 -1.26 5.08 -18.14
N GLY A 392 -2.53 4.91 -18.50
CA GLY A 392 -3.53 5.98 -18.53
C GLY A 392 -4.37 5.93 -19.82
N GLY A 393 -4.67 7.09 -20.40
CA GLY A 393 -5.60 7.23 -21.53
C GLY A 393 -4.98 8.00 -22.71
N VAL A 394 -5.38 7.64 -23.93
CA VAL A 394 -4.97 8.34 -25.16
C VAL A 394 -6.21 8.70 -25.96
N ILE A 395 -6.25 9.92 -26.48
CA ILE A 395 -7.25 10.41 -27.42
C ILE A 395 -6.55 10.92 -28.66
N VAL A 396 -7.02 10.54 -29.84
CA VAL A 396 -6.55 11.10 -31.10
C VAL A 396 -7.50 12.23 -31.50
N TRP A 397 -7.00 13.46 -31.50
CA TRP A 397 -7.75 14.61 -31.97
C TRP A 397 -7.31 14.97 -33.38
N ASN A 398 -8.28 14.99 -34.30
CA ASN A 398 -8.06 15.34 -35.71
C ASN A 398 -8.42 16.82 -35.92
N PRO A 399 -7.44 17.68 -36.24
CA PRO A 399 -7.74 19.07 -36.54
C PRO A 399 -8.69 19.26 -37.72
N GLN A 400 -9.49 20.32 -37.68
CA GLN A 400 -10.38 20.71 -38.79
C GLN A 400 -9.61 20.98 -40.11
N GLY A 401 -8.32 21.33 -40.01
CA GLY A 401 -7.43 21.51 -41.15
C GLY A 401 -7.11 20.22 -41.92
N CYS A 402 -7.39 19.04 -41.34
CA CYS A 402 -7.07 17.76 -41.97
C CYS A 402 -7.85 17.45 -43.25
N LEU A 403 -9.02 18.07 -43.42
CA LEU A 403 -9.89 17.86 -44.58
C LEU A 403 -9.75 18.96 -45.65
N LYS A 404 -8.92 19.98 -45.39
CA LYS A 404 -8.74 21.12 -46.31
C LYS A 404 -7.37 21.07 -46.94
N ASP A 405 -7.31 20.55 -48.16
CA ASP A 405 -6.18 20.75 -49.04
C ASP A 405 -5.97 22.26 -49.24
N SER A 406 -4.79 22.77 -48.87
CA SER A 406 -4.12 23.95 -49.47
C SER A 406 -4.22 25.37 -48.90
N GLU A 407 -4.87 25.67 -47.76
CA GLU A 407 -4.81 27.06 -47.19
C GLU A 407 -4.40 27.18 -45.71
N PHE A 408 -3.82 26.14 -45.12
CA PHE A 408 -3.29 26.24 -43.76
C PHE A 408 -1.88 26.85 -43.77
N LYS A 409 -1.72 28.05 -43.20
CA LYS A 409 -0.39 28.64 -42.99
C LYS A 409 0.32 27.84 -41.88
N PRO A 410 1.45 27.15 -42.16
CA PRO A 410 2.11 26.25 -41.20
C PRO A 410 2.69 26.95 -39.96
N SER A 411 2.67 28.27 -39.90
CA SER A 411 3.45 29.08 -38.96
C SER A 411 2.66 29.72 -37.82
N ALA A 412 1.32 29.55 -37.77
CA ALA A 412 0.54 30.03 -36.64
C ALA A 412 0.41 28.90 -35.59
N LYS A 413 0.92 29.15 -34.37
CA LYS A 413 0.52 28.36 -33.21
C LYS A 413 -1.00 28.46 -33.08
N ASN A 414 -1.70 27.34 -33.18
CA ASN A 414 -3.14 27.30 -33.07
C ASN A 414 -3.53 26.82 -31.68
N ILE A 415 -4.54 27.45 -31.10
CA ILE A 415 -5.10 27.02 -29.82
C ILE A 415 -6.28 26.09 -30.12
N ILE A 416 -6.32 24.93 -29.47
CA ILE A 416 -7.46 24.01 -29.57
C ILE A 416 -8.73 24.74 -29.09
N PRO A 417 -9.83 24.72 -29.86
CA PRO A 417 -11.08 25.34 -29.44
C PRO A 417 -11.58 24.75 -28.10
N ILE A 418 -12.14 25.60 -27.25
CA ILE A 418 -12.59 25.18 -25.90
C ILE A 418 -13.63 24.06 -25.95
N GLN A 419 -14.55 24.08 -26.93
CA GLN A 419 -15.58 23.03 -27.10
C GLN A 419 -14.96 21.66 -27.42
N ASP A 420 -13.91 21.63 -28.25
CA ASP A 420 -13.20 20.39 -28.56
C ASP A 420 -12.43 19.90 -27.34
N LEU A 421 -11.88 20.82 -26.56
CA LEU A 421 -11.17 20.52 -25.32
C LEU A 421 -12.13 19.94 -24.27
N GLU A 422 -13.29 20.55 -24.05
CA GLU A 422 -14.34 20.03 -23.16
C GLU A 422 -14.74 18.59 -23.54
N ASN A 423 -15.02 18.35 -24.83
CA ASN A 423 -15.35 17.00 -25.33
C ASN A 423 -14.22 15.98 -25.07
N MET A 424 -12.96 16.38 -25.27
CA MET A 424 -11.80 15.51 -24.98
C MET A 424 -11.69 15.19 -23.49
N PHE A 425 -11.91 16.18 -22.62
CA PHE A 425 -11.83 15.99 -21.19
C PHE A 425 -13.00 15.16 -20.65
N GLU A 426 -14.21 15.28 -21.18
CA GLU A 426 -15.32 14.36 -20.85
C GLU A 426 -14.94 12.90 -21.14
N VAL A 427 -14.28 12.64 -22.27
CA VAL A 427 -13.74 11.31 -22.59
C VAL A 427 -12.67 10.91 -21.57
N PHE A 428 -11.74 11.81 -21.19
CA PHE A 428 -10.74 11.52 -20.17
C PHE A 428 -11.35 11.22 -18.80
N ILE A 429 -12.40 11.93 -18.37
CA ILE A 429 -13.14 11.61 -17.14
C ILE A 429 -13.74 10.21 -17.24
N GLY A 430 -14.35 9.86 -18.38
CA GLY A 430 -14.85 8.52 -18.64
C GLY A 430 -13.74 7.45 -18.57
N GLN A 431 -12.56 7.75 -19.10
CA GLN A 431 -11.41 6.86 -19.04
C GLN A 431 -10.84 6.73 -17.61
N PHE A 432 -10.78 7.83 -16.88
CA PHE A 432 -10.36 7.86 -15.49
C PHE A 432 -11.29 7.03 -14.59
N ARG A 433 -12.60 7.16 -14.79
CA ARG A 433 -13.61 6.31 -14.13
C ARG A 433 -13.38 4.82 -14.41
N GLN A 434 -13.05 4.45 -15.66
CA GLN A 434 -12.70 3.07 -16.03
C GLN A 434 -11.43 2.56 -15.34
N LEU A 435 -10.42 3.41 -15.12
CA LEU A 435 -9.20 3.03 -14.37
C LEU A 435 -9.48 2.72 -12.90
N PHE A 436 -10.49 3.38 -12.31
CA PHE A 436 -11.05 3.05 -10.99
C PHE A 436 -12.06 1.89 -11.03
N GLY A 437 -12.20 1.23 -12.18
CA GLY A 437 -13.05 0.06 -12.36
C GLY A 437 -14.54 0.38 -12.51
N PHE A 438 -14.94 1.62 -12.75
CA PHE A 438 -16.34 1.94 -13.06
C PHE A 438 -16.62 1.86 -14.56
N LYS A 439 -17.89 1.76 -14.94
CA LYS A 439 -18.29 1.88 -16.35
C LYS A 439 -18.30 3.37 -16.75
N SER A 440 -17.89 3.65 -17.99
CA SER A 440 -18.01 4.99 -18.58
C SER A 440 -19.40 5.27 -19.15
N LEU A 441 -20.19 4.22 -19.38
CA LEU A 441 -21.56 4.32 -19.85
C LEU A 441 -22.49 4.58 -18.68
N ASN A 442 -23.42 5.51 -18.85
CA ASN A 442 -24.46 5.84 -17.89
C ASN A 442 -25.58 4.79 -17.84
N VAL A 443 -25.29 3.52 -18.17
CA VAL A 443 -26.26 2.43 -18.15
C VAL A 443 -25.65 1.20 -17.49
N TYR A 444 -26.37 0.65 -16.53
CA TYR A 444 -26.09 -0.64 -15.94
C TYR A 444 -27.11 -1.68 -16.44
N THR A 445 -26.65 -2.60 -17.28
CA THR A 445 -27.45 -3.75 -17.74
C THR A 445 -27.28 -4.90 -16.76
N GLY A 446 -28.31 -5.14 -15.95
CA GLY A 446 -28.39 -6.25 -15.00
C GLY A 446 -29.18 -7.44 -15.55
N ALA A 447 -29.26 -8.52 -14.77
CA ALA A 447 -30.08 -9.68 -15.10
C ALA A 447 -31.58 -9.36 -15.06
N SER A 448 -31.98 -8.38 -14.23
CA SER A 448 -33.38 -7.93 -14.09
C SER A 448 -33.77 -6.75 -15.00
N GLY A 449 -32.84 -6.23 -15.82
CA GLY A 449 -33.08 -5.15 -16.78
C GLY A 449 -32.02 -4.04 -16.75
N ASP A 450 -32.26 -3.00 -17.56
CA ASP A 450 -31.38 -1.84 -17.69
C ASP A 450 -31.71 -0.76 -16.65
N TRP A 451 -30.67 -0.18 -16.07
CA TRP A 451 -30.71 0.93 -15.12
C TRP A 451 -29.97 2.13 -15.69
N ASN A 452 -30.61 3.30 -15.70
CA ASN A 452 -29.94 4.55 -16.07
C ASN A 452 -29.15 5.08 -14.85
N LEU A 453 -27.87 5.40 -15.03
CA LEU A 453 -26.99 5.95 -14.00
C LEU A 453 -26.88 7.46 -14.23
N LEU A 454 -27.30 8.29 -13.29
CA LEU A 454 -27.18 9.73 -13.45
C LEU A 454 -25.72 10.19 -13.30
N PRO A 455 -25.20 10.99 -14.25
CA PRO A 455 -23.86 11.55 -14.16
C PRO A 455 -23.80 12.64 -13.09
N SER A 456 -22.66 12.76 -12.43
CA SER A 456 -22.35 13.83 -11.48
C SER A 456 -21.47 14.88 -12.14
N GLU A 457 -21.73 16.16 -11.84
CA GLU A 457 -20.88 17.29 -12.27
C GLU A 457 -19.47 17.22 -11.68
N ARG A 458 -19.32 16.56 -10.53
CA ARG A 458 -18.01 16.33 -9.89
C ARG A 458 -17.26 15.13 -10.48
N GLY A 459 -17.74 14.55 -11.59
CA GLY A 459 -17.18 13.36 -12.22
C GLY A 459 -17.53 12.04 -11.53
N PHE A 460 -17.70 12.02 -10.20
CA PHE A 460 -18.12 10.85 -9.42
C PHE A 460 -19.37 11.15 -8.58
N THR A 461 -20.24 10.15 -8.46
CA THR A 461 -21.44 10.19 -7.61
C THR A 461 -21.09 9.83 -6.16
N GLU A 462 -21.92 10.20 -5.19
CA GLU A 462 -21.61 9.95 -3.76
C GLU A 462 -21.50 8.45 -3.45
N TRP A 463 -22.37 7.63 -4.04
CA TRP A 463 -22.33 6.19 -3.83
C TRP A 463 -21.10 5.54 -4.47
N GLU A 464 -20.59 6.07 -5.58
CA GLU A 464 -19.33 5.61 -6.19
C GLU A 464 -18.14 5.93 -5.29
N LEU A 465 -18.11 7.13 -4.70
CA LEU A 465 -17.07 7.52 -3.74
C LEU A 465 -17.09 6.64 -2.48
N ASP A 466 -18.26 6.25 -2.00
CA ASP A 466 -18.38 5.30 -0.89
C ASP A 466 -17.81 3.92 -1.26
N VAL A 467 -18.15 3.40 -2.45
CA VAL A 467 -17.62 2.12 -2.97
C VAL A 467 -16.10 2.16 -3.03
N LEU A 468 -15.54 3.23 -3.59
CA LEU A 468 -14.09 3.43 -3.64
C LEU A 468 -13.47 3.47 -2.25
N SER A 469 -14.09 4.19 -1.32
CA SER A 469 -13.57 4.37 0.04
C SER A 469 -13.53 3.04 0.81
N ARG A 470 -14.56 2.21 0.70
CA ARG A 470 -14.61 0.87 1.32
C ARG A 470 -13.55 -0.06 0.71
N GLN A 471 -13.47 -0.12 -0.61
CA GLN A 471 -12.49 -0.96 -1.30
C GLN A 471 -11.05 -0.51 -1.03
N HIS A 472 -10.80 0.80 -1.05
CA HIS A 472 -9.48 1.37 -0.78
C HIS A 472 -9.05 1.11 0.66
N THR A 473 -9.96 1.28 1.63
CA THR A 473 -9.71 0.94 3.03
C THR A 473 -9.30 -0.51 3.18
N CYS A 474 -10.10 -1.42 2.64
CA CYS A 474 -9.86 -2.86 2.66
C CYS A 474 -8.47 -3.21 2.11
N PHE A 475 -8.18 -2.73 0.91
CA PHE A 475 -6.92 -2.99 0.22
C PHE A 475 -5.72 -2.45 1.02
N ASN A 476 -5.80 -1.21 1.49
CA ASN A 476 -4.71 -0.56 2.20
C ASN A 476 -4.39 -1.21 3.55
N LEU A 477 -5.41 -1.63 4.31
CA LEU A 477 -5.22 -2.32 5.58
C LEU A 477 -4.55 -3.68 5.38
N HIS A 478 -4.99 -4.45 4.38
CA HIS A 478 -4.34 -5.71 4.03
C HIS A 478 -2.90 -5.53 3.52
N SER A 479 -2.65 -4.51 2.69
CA SER A 479 -1.31 -4.15 2.24
C SER A 479 -0.42 -3.78 3.42
N CYS A 480 -0.89 -2.88 4.29
CA CYS A 480 -0.19 -2.44 5.49
C CYS A 480 0.18 -3.62 6.40
N ALA A 481 -0.77 -4.50 6.72
CA ALA A 481 -0.52 -5.67 7.55
C ALA A 481 0.49 -6.65 6.93
N THR A 482 0.45 -6.80 5.59
CA THR A 482 1.41 -7.63 4.85
C THR A 482 2.81 -7.01 4.86
N THR A 483 2.93 -5.71 4.67
CA THR A 483 4.20 -4.96 4.68
C THR A 483 4.82 -4.96 6.08
N LEU A 484 4.05 -4.62 7.12
CA LEU A 484 4.52 -4.67 8.52
C LEU A 484 4.87 -6.10 8.95
N GLY A 485 4.08 -7.10 8.55
CA GLY A 485 4.39 -8.50 8.82
C GLY A 485 5.66 -8.98 8.11
N SER A 486 5.96 -8.44 6.93
CA SER A 486 7.22 -8.70 6.21
C SER A 486 8.41 -8.01 6.87
N LEU A 487 8.24 -6.76 7.31
CA LEU A 487 9.23 -6.04 8.12
C LEU A 487 9.54 -6.79 9.41
N SER A 488 8.51 -7.24 10.14
CA SER A 488 8.63 -8.02 11.38
C SER A 488 9.49 -9.27 11.16
N ARG A 489 9.18 -10.07 10.13
CA ARG A 489 9.94 -11.28 9.78
C ARG A 489 11.38 -10.97 9.38
N LEU A 490 11.62 -9.90 8.61
CA LEU A 490 12.96 -9.48 8.19
C LEU A 490 13.83 -9.07 9.39
N VAL A 491 13.27 -8.30 10.32
CA VAL A 491 13.99 -7.82 11.51
C VAL A 491 14.33 -8.97 12.45
N GLN A 492 13.43 -9.95 12.57
CA GLN A 492 13.64 -11.16 13.37
C GLN A 492 14.66 -12.12 12.73
N SER A 493 14.64 -12.27 11.40
CA SER A 493 15.58 -13.16 10.68
C SER A 493 17.00 -12.60 10.61
N LEU A 494 17.18 -11.28 10.74
CA LEU A 494 18.48 -10.61 10.74
C LEU A 494 18.76 -9.90 12.07
N PRO A 495 19.27 -10.62 13.11
CA PRO A 495 19.55 -10.08 14.45
C PRO A 495 20.62 -8.98 14.54
N ARG A 496 21.29 -8.62 13.43
CA ARG A 496 22.24 -7.50 13.38
C ARG A 496 21.97 -6.44 12.30
N MET A 497 20.79 -6.47 11.68
CA MET A 497 20.24 -5.35 10.92
C MET A 497 20.10 -4.08 11.78
N ILE A 498 20.50 -2.93 11.27
CA ILE A 498 20.36 -1.63 11.94
C ILE A 498 18.92 -1.15 11.80
N ILE A 499 18.26 -0.88 12.92
CA ILE A 499 16.92 -0.28 12.93
C ILE A 499 16.99 1.07 13.64
N LYS A 500 16.86 2.13 12.85
CA LYS A 500 16.80 3.51 13.33
C LYS A 500 15.48 3.77 14.07
N ASP A 501 15.48 4.75 14.98
CA ASP A 501 14.29 5.14 15.73
C ASP A 501 13.17 5.72 14.84
N GLU A 502 13.54 6.28 13.69
CA GLU A 502 12.58 6.74 12.68
C GLU A 502 11.69 5.60 12.16
N ILE A 503 12.28 4.43 11.87
CA ILE A 503 11.53 3.24 11.45
C ILE A 503 10.59 2.79 12.57
N GLY A 504 11.07 2.77 13.82
CA GLY A 504 10.24 2.44 14.99
C GLY A 504 9.05 3.38 15.15
N LYS A 505 9.26 4.69 14.95
CA LYS A 505 8.21 5.71 14.97
C LYS A 505 7.21 5.52 13.82
N GLN A 506 7.69 5.28 12.59
CA GLN A 506 6.83 5.04 11.42
C GLN A 506 5.96 3.80 11.62
N VAL A 507 6.52 2.70 12.11
CA VAL A 507 5.76 1.47 12.42
C VAL A 507 4.69 1.74 13.49
N LYS A 508 5.02 2.48 14.54
CA LYS A 508 4.05 2.82 15.60
C LYS A 508 2.90 3.68 15.06
N LEU A 509 3.22 4.74 14.31
CA LEU A 509 2.21 5.61 13.70
C LEU A 509 1.37 4.86 12.66
N SER A 510 1.97 3.95 11.90
CA SER A 510 1.26 3.08 10.95
C SER A 510 0.22 2.20 11.66
N LEU A 511 0.58 1.58 12.80
CA LEU A 511 -0.33 0.78 13.60
C LEU A 511 -1.46 1.62 14.23
N GLU A 512 -1.15 2.83 14.71
CA GLU A 512 -2.16 3.76 15.25
C GLU A 512 -3.15 4.17 14.15
N ALA A 513 -2.66 4.55 12.96
CA ALA A 513 -3.50 4.89 11.82
C ALA A 513 -4.34 3.70 11.33
N ALA A 514 -3.78 2.49 11.34
CA ALA A 514 -4.53 1.27 11.00
C ALA A 514 -5.67 1.01 11.99
N LYS A 515 -5.43 1.16 13.31
CA LYS A 515 -6.48 1.02 14.33
C LYS A 515 -7.57 2.08 14.19
N LEU A 516 -7.20 3.32 13.86
CA LEU A 516 -8.15 4.39 13.57
C LEU A 516 -9.00 4.06 12.33
N ALA A 517 -8.39 3.56 11.27
CA ALA A 517 -9.10 3.13 10.07
C ALA A 517 -10.11 2.00 10.39
N LEU A 518 -9.73 1.00 11.20
CA LEU A 518 -10.66 -0.05 11.64
C LEU A 518 -11.83 0.51 12.45
N SER A 519 -11.57 1.45 13.37
CA SER A 519 -12.63 2.09 14.18
C SER A 519 -13.57 2.95 13.35
N ASN A 520 -13.06 3.66 12.35
CA ASN A 520 -13.86 4.49 11.45
C ASN A 520 -14.68 3.61 10.48
N ALA A 521 -14.10 2.52 9.98
CA ALA A 521 -14.77 1.52 9.16
C ALA A 521 -15.97 0.91 9.91
N SER A 522 -15.77 0.48 11.16
CA SER A 522 -16.84 -0.09 11.99
C SER A 522 -17.93 0.92 12.38
N SER A 523 -17.60 2.22 12.35
CA SER A 523 -18.55 3.32 12.60
C SER A 523 -19.31 3.77 11.34
N GLY A 524 -18.99 3.23 10.15
CA GLY A 524 -19.64 3.61 8.89
C GLY A 524 -19.18 4.96 8.31
N VAL A 525 -18.03 5.47 8.75
CA VAL A 525 -17.47 6.74 8.25
C VAL A 525 -16.39 6.47 7.21
N TYR A 526 -16.82 6.25 5.97
CA TYR A 526 -15.99 5.72 4.90
C TYR A 526 -14.83 6.64 4.50
N GLU A 527 -15.07 7.95 4.42
CA GLU A 527 -14.06 8.94 4.02
C GLU A 527 -12.86 8.96 4.98
N PHE A 528 -13.10 9.09 6.28
CA PHE A 528 -12.02 9.08 7.28
C PHE A 528 -11.34 7.71 7.40
N SER A 529 -12.09 6.63 7.15
CA SER A 529 -11.53 5.29 7.07
C SER A 529 -10.54 5.16 5.91
N ALA A 530 -10.90 5.64 4.72
CA ALA A 530 -10.05 5.63 3.54
C ALA A 530 -8.78 6.45 3.76
N ALA A 531 -8.90 7.68 4.27
CA ALA A 531 -7.76 8.55 4.57
C ALA A 531 -6.80 7.93 5.60
N SER A 532 -7.33 7.41 6.71
CA SER A 532 -6.52 6.78 7.78
C SER A 532 -5.82 5.50 7.27
N SER A 533 -6.50 4.71 6.44
CA SER A 533 -5.92 3.50 5.84
C SER A 533 -4.77 3.81 4.89
N SER A 534 -4.90 4.89 4.10
CA SER A 534 -3.87 5.38 3.18
C SER A 534 -2.62 5.81 3.96
N GLN A 535 -2.81 6.58 5.04
CA GLN A 535 -1.73 6.97 5.94
C GLN A 535 -1.04 5.76 6.57
N ALA A 536 -1.81 4.76 7.03
CA ALA A 536 -1.26 3.55 7.62
C ALA A 536 -0.35 2.79 6.64
N ARG A 537 -0.81 2.63 5.39
CA ARG A 537 -0.04 1.98 4.33
C ARG A 537 1.21 2.78 3.96
N SER A 538 1.10 4.08 3.74
CA SER A 538 2.25 4.95 3.43
C SER A 538 3.35 4.82 4.49
N LEU A 539 2.99 4.90 5.77
CA LEU A 539 3.95 4.79 6.87
C LEU A 539 4.59 3.39 6.99
N ALA A 540 3.83 2.33 6.68
CA ALA A 540 4.37 0.96 6.67
C ALA A 540 5.40 0.78 5.54
N GLU A 541 5.10 1.33 4.37
CA GLU A 541 5.97 1.29 3.19
C GLU A 541 7.21 2.17 3.38
N ASP A 542 7.06 3.36 3.96
CA ASP A 542 8.18 4.23 4.33
C ASP A 542 9.14 3.54 5.31
N ALA A 543 8.59 2.79 6.28
CA ALA A 543 9.37 2.01 7.23
C ALA A 543 10.11 0.84 6.55
N PHE A 544 9.43 0.10 5.66
CA PHE A 544 10.00 -1.08 5.00
C PHE A 544 11.06 -0.71 3.96
N PHE A 545 10.81 0.33 3.17
CA PHE A 545 11.71 0.85 2.13
C PHE A 545 12.60 1.99 2.63
N HIS A 546 12.80 2.07 3.94
CA HIS A 546 13.72 3.04 4.52
C HIS A 546 15.15 2.78 3.99
N PRO A 547 15.91 3.79 3.53
CA PRO A 547 17.23 3.60 2.91
C PRO A 547 18.22 2.80 3.77
N SER A 548 18.13 2.89 5.09
CA SER A 548 19.00 2.14 6.01
C SER A 548 18.70 0.64 6.10
N ILE A 549 17.52 0.19 5.68
CA ILE A 549 17.18 -1.24 5.57
C ILE A 549 17.65 -1.77 4.20
N MET A 550 17.63 -0.92 3.17
CA MET A 550 18.00 -1.32 1.80
C MET A 550 19.51 -1.25 1.55
N SER A 551 20.25 -0.39 2.25
CA SER A 551 21.70 -0.30 2.14
C SER A 551 22.38 -1.42 2.97
N VAL A 552 22.63 -2.54 2.31
CA VAL A 552 23.27 -3.72 2.89
C VAL A 552 24.71 -3.40 3.32
N SER A 553 24.88 -3.08 4.60
CA SER A 553 26.17 -3.19 5.32
C SER A 553 25.99 -4.09 6.53
N TYR A 554 25.32 -5.24 6.33
CA TYR A 554 25.03 -6.17 7.41
C TYR A 554 26.25 -7.03 7.73
N TYR A 555 26.88 -6.73 8.84
CA TYR A 555 28.02 -7.47 9.36
C TYR A 555 27.55 -8.77 10.04
N SER A 556 27.78 -9.94 9.40
CA SER A 556 27.36 -11.25 9.91
C SER A 556 28.16 -11.69 11.14
N PHE A 557 27.58 -12.54 12.00
CA PHE A 557 28.25 -13.04 13.23
C PHE A 557 29.62 -13.64 12.92
N GLU A 558 29.70 -14.37 11.82
CA GLU A 558 30.92 -14.96 11.29
C GLU A 558 31.97 -13.91 10.96
N HIS A 559 31.58 -12.79 10.35
CA HIS A 559 32.52 -11.71 10.04
C HIS A 559 33.06 -11.06 11.33
N CYS A 560 32.22 -10.91 12.37
CA CYS A 560 32.64 -10.49 13.73
C CYS A 560 33.71 -11.39 14.30
N PHE A 561 33.42 -12.68 14.28
CA PHE A 561 34.37 -13.65 14.79
C PHE A 561 35.65 -13.65 13.96
N ALA A 562 35.56 -13.56 12.63
CA ALA A 562 36.72 -13.54 11.74
C ALA A 562 37.64 -12.32 11.98
N VAL A 563 37.09 -11.13 12.23
CA VAL A 563 37.88 -9.92 12.48
C VAL A 563 38.50 -9.93 13.88
N TYR A 564 37.75 -10.34 14.91
CA TYR A 564 38.22 -10.24 16.30
C TYR A 564 39.01 -11.46 16.79
N SER A 565 38.77 -12.66 16.24
CA SER A 565 39.44 -13.90 16.66
C SER A 565 40.97 -13.82 16.56
N PRO A 566 41.60 -13.30 15.48
CA PRO A 566 43.06 -13.18 15.38
C PRO A 566 43.70 -12.35 16.51
N PHE A 567 43.00 -11.33 17.02
CA PHE A 567 43.51 -10.47 18.08
C PHE A 567 43.28 -11.06 19.48
N PHE A 568 42.08 -11.57 19.74
CA PHE A 568 41.69 -11.98 21.09
C PHE A 568 41.97 -13.45 21.40
N LEU A 569 41.93 -14.35 20.42
CA LEU A 569 42.08 -15.79 20.66
C LEU A 569 43.50 -16.17 21.13
N PRO A 570 44.60 -15.67 20.51
CA PRO A 570 45.95 -15.96 20.98
C PRO A 570 46.19 -15.42 22.41
N VAL A 571 45.74 -14.20 22.68
CA VAL A 571 45.89 -13.56 24.00
C VAL A 571 45.09 -14.32 25.07
N SER A 572 43.83 -14.66 24.78
CA SER A 572 42.98 -15.47 25.67
C SER A 572 43.62 -16.81 25.99
N MET A 573 44.14 -17.49 24.97
CA MET A 573 44.81 -18.78 25.11
C MET A 573 46.03 -18.68 26.03
N HIS A 574 46.88 -17.66 25.86
CA HIS A 574 48.05 -17.46 26.71
C HIS A 574 47.69 -17.13 28.17
N VAL A 575 46.68 -16.29 28.40
CA VAL A 575 46.21 -15.93 29.75
C VAL A 575 45.63 -17.15 30.47
N VAL A 576 44.79 -17.94 29.80
CA VAL A 576 44.21 -19.17 30.37
C VAL A 576 45.28 -20.22 30.66
N LEU A 577 46.22 -20.46 29.73
CA LEU A 577 47.32 -21.39 29.94
C LEU A 577 48.23 -20.97 31.09
N ALA A 578 48.51 -19.66 31.24
CA ALA A 578 49.29 -19.12 32.34
C ALA A 578 48.59 -19.36 33.69
N ALA A 579 47.29 -19.09 33.77
CA ALA A 579 46.49 -19.33 34.98
C ALA A 579 46.41 -20.83 35.33
N LEU A 580 46.21 -21.72 34.35
CA LEU A 580 46.19 -23.16 34.56
C LEU A 580 47.55 -23.71 35.00
N ARG A 581 48.66 -23.23 34.42
CA ARG A 581 50.02 -23.61 34.84
C ARG A 581 50.30 -23.16 36.28
N GLU A 582 49.92 -21.93 36.65
CA GLU A 582 50.14 -21.44 38.01
C GLU A 582 49.25 -22.17 39.03
N LEU A 583 48.00 -22.50 38.66
CA LEU A 583 47.12 -23.37 39.46
C LEU A 583 47.75 -24.75 39.72
N ARG A 584 48.25 -25.41 38.66
CA ARG A 584 48.89 -26.74 38.78
C ARG A 584 50.14 -26.66 39.65
N ARG A 585 50.98 -25.65 39.42
CA ARG A 585 52.17 -25.39 40.25
C ARG A 585 51.79 -25.16 41.70
N TYR A 586 50.80 -24.31 41.98
CA TYR A 586 50.35 -24.04 43.35
C TYR A 586 49.82 -25.31 44.04
N LYS A 587 49.04 -26.13 43.34
CA LYS A 587 48.57 -27.43 43.86
C LYS A 587 49.74 -28.37 44.18
N GLN A 588 50.72 -28.49 43.28
CA GLN A 588 51.91 -29.33 43.48
C GLN A 588 52.78 -28.82 44.65
N GLU A 589 53.06 -27.52 44.71
CA GLU A 589 53.85 -26.91 45.79
C GLU A 589 53.14 -26.97 47.15
N LYS A 590 51.80 -26.83 47.17
CA LYS A 590 50.99 -27.02 48.37
C LYS A 590 51.01 -28.49 48.82
N ALA A 591 50.95 -29.45 47.90
CA ALA A 591 51.07 -30.87 48.22
C ALA A 591 52.45 -31.22 48.80
N LYS A 592 53.55 -30.68 48.24
CA LYS A 592 54.91 -30.85 48.79
C LYS A 592 55.07 -30.24 50.20
N TYR A 593 54.46 -29.08 50.44
CA TYR A 593 54.44 -28.45 51.76
C TYR A 593 53.60 -29.26 52.77
N LEU A 594 52.45 -29.80 52.36
CA LEU A 594 51.62 -30.67 53.20
C LEU A 594 52.32 -32.00 53.51
N ALA A 595 53.02 -32.59 52.54
CA ALA A 595 53.82 -33.81 52.74
C ALA A 595 54.99 -33.58 53.71
N TRP A 596 55.68 -32.42 53.61
CA TRP A 596 56.69 -32.03 54.59
C TRP A 596 56.08 -31.82 55.99
N LYS A 597 54.95 -31.12 56.10
CA LYS A 597 54.26 -30.90 57.38
C LYS A 597 53.78 -32.20 58.02
N ALA A 598 53.28 -33.14 57.22
CA ALA A 598 52.88 -34.46 57.69
C ALA A 598 54.09 -35.25 58.22
N LYS A 599 55.23 -35.23 57.51
CA LYS A 599 56.47 -35.91 57.92
C LYS A 599 57.11 -35.26 59.15
N ALA A 600 57.03 -33.93 59.28
CA ALA A 600 57.50 -33.19 60.45
C ALA A 600 56.66 -33.49 61.70
N ASN A 601 55.33 -33.61 61.55
CA ASN A 601 54.42 -33.97 62.63
C ASN A 601 54.52 -35.44 63.07
N THR A 602 55.02 -36.35 62.21
CA THR A 602 55.31 -37.75 62.57
C THR A 602 56.72 -37.95 63.15
N ALA A 603 57.58 -36.93 63.07
CA ALA A 603 58.95 -36.94 63.61
C ALA A 603 59.06 -36.26 64.98
N THR A 604 57.97 -35.68 65.47
CA THR A 604 57.71 -35.29 66.88
C THR A 604 56.89 -36.37 67.55
#